data_AF-A0A069DFJ8-F1
#
_entry.id   AF-A0A069DFJ8-F1
#
_cell.length_a   1.000
_cell.length_b   1.000
_cell.length_c   1.000
_cell.angle_alpha   90.00
_cell.angle_beta   90.00
_cell.angle_gamma   90.00
#
_symmetry.space_group_name_H-M   'P 1'
#
loop_
_entity.id
_entity.type
_entity.pdbx_description
1 polymer ?
#
loop_
_entity_poly.entity_id
_entity_poly.type
_entity_poly.pdbx_seq_one_letter_code
_entity_poly.pdbx_strand_id
1 'polypeptide(L)'
;MFSLKLEENLFYYGKVIKVELESTNVFLRGWYLIHIYDHPTKTRIDPSERGSINQSLIIPPIVTNNKGWIDGYFLTVDNIPVTNTDLSIDYGFWDIIPPINKAKPLACVITPCGFFLCRN
;
A
#
# COMPACT_ATOMS: atom_id res chain seq x y z
N MET A 1 2.20 -11.82 -2.16
CA MET A 1 1.30 -11.70 -0.99
C MET A 1 2.12 -11.83 0.28
N PHE A 2 1.82 -11.01 1.29
CA PHE A 2 2.49 -11.03 2.59
C PHE A 2 1.46 -10.96 3.72
N SER A 3 1.85 -11.43 4.91
CA SER A 3 1.12 -11.20 6.17
C SER A 3 1.79 -10.07 6.94
N LEU A 4 1.01 -9.15 7.48
CA LEU A 4 1.40 -8.08 8.40
C LEU A 4 0.94 -8.42 9.81
N LYS A 5 1.83 -8.34 10.80
CA LYS A 5 1.49 -8.41 12.22
C LYS A 5 1.37 -7.00 12.81
N LEU A 6 0.18 -6.61 13.28
CA LEU A 6 -0.03 -5.34 13.99
C LEU A 6 0.05 -5.53 15.51
N GLU A 7 -0.63 -6.56 16.02
CA GLU A 7 -0.70 -6.88 17.45
C GLU A 7 -0.48 -8.38 17.69
N GLU A 8 -0.45 -8.81 18.95
CA GLU A 8 -0.42 -10.23 19.29
C GLU A 8 -1.71 -10.91 18.82
N ASN A 9 -1.58 -11.89 17.91
CA ASN A 9 -2.67 -12.68 17.32
C ASN A 9 -3.61 -11.93 16.36
N LEU A 10 -3.20 -10.78 15.83
CA LEU A 10 -3.93 -10.06 14.78
C LEU A 10 -3.05 -9.85 13.55
N PHE A 11 -3.44 -10.47 12.46
CA PHE A 11 -2.72 -10.43 11.18
C PHE A 11 -3.60 -9.94 10.05
N TYR A 12 -3.00 -9.17 9.16
CA TYR A 12 -3.61 -8.70 7.94
C TYR A 12 -2.86 -9.26 6.75
N TYR A 13 -3.57 -9.48 5.64
CA TYR A 13 -2.92 -9.80 4.38
C TYR A 13 -2.73 -8.55 3.54
N GLY A 14 -1.63 -8.56 2.80
CA GLY A 14 -1.33 -7.54 1.83
C GLY A 14 -0.72 -8.10 0.57
N LYS A 15 -0.74 -7.28 -0.48
CA LYS A 15 -0.18 -7.60 -1.78
C LYS A 15 0.82 -6.54 -2.17
N VAL A 16 1.98 -7.00 -2.65
CA VAL A 16 2.97 -6.12 -3.28
C VAL A 16 2.52 -5.92 -4.71
N ILE A 17 2.21 -4.67 -5.05
CA ILE A 17 1.60 -4.30 -6.33
C ILE A 17 2.69 -3.90 -7.32
N LYS A 18 3.65 -3.11 -6.85
CA LYS A 18 4.81 -2.69 -7.63
C LYS A 18 6.06 -2.79 -6.78
N VAL A 19 7.10 -3.33 -7.38
CA VAL A 19 8.46 -3.31 -6.86
C VAL A 19 9.26 -2.27 -7.64
N GLU A 20 10.33 -1.76 -7.05
CA GLU A 20 11.22 -0.81 -7.71
C GLU A 20 10.48 0.40 -8.29
N LEU A 21 9.73 1.10 -7.43
CA LEU A 21 9.03 2.31 -7.83
C LEU A 21 9.98 3.30 -8.51
N GLU A 22 9.62 3.70 -9.73
CA GLU A 22 10.22 4.82 -10.41
C GLU A 22 9.56 6.10 -9.92
N SER A 23 10.36 7.06 -9.45
CA SER A 23 9.87 8.37 -9.00
C SER A 23 10.90 9.46 -9.28
N THR A 24 10.41 10.68 -9.46
CA THR A 24 11.25 11.90 -9.48
C THR A 24 11.93 12.10 -8.11
N ASN A 25 11.27 11.69 -7.03
CA ASN A 25 11.83 11.67 -5.70
C ASN A 25 12.80 10.49 -5.54
N VAL A 26 14.10 10.80 -5.46
CA VAL A 26 15.18 9.81 -5.29
C VAL A 26 15.02 8.92 -4.05
N PHE A 27 14.36 9.40 -2.99
CA PHE A 27 14.15 8.62 -1.77
C PHE A 27 13.14 7.49 -1.95
N LEU A 28 12.17 7.66 -2.86
CA LEU A 28 11.13 6.66 -3.12
C LEU A 28 11.56 5.63 -4.17
N ARG A 29 12.70 5.86 -4.85
CA ARG A 29 13.23 4.92 -5.82
C ARG A 29 13.60 3.60 -5.16
N GLY A 30 13.17 2.49 -5.77
CA GLY A 30 13.44 1.16 -5.22
C GLY A 30 12.45 0.72 -4.14
N TRP A 31 11.48 1.56 -3.75
CA TRP A 31 10.47 1.19 -2.76
C TRP A 31 9.35 0.37 -3.39
N TYR A 32 8.49 -0.17 -2.52
CA TYR A 32 7.36 -1.02 -2.85
C TYR A 32 6.05 -0.26 -2.72
N LEU A 33 5.13 -0.46 -3.66
CA LEU A 33 3.72 -0.11 -3.49
C LEU A 33 2.99 -1.34 -2.96
N ILE A 34 2.31 -1.21 -1.82
CA ILE A 34 1.58 -2.30 -1.19
C ILE A 34 0.12 -1.94 -0.94
N HIS A 35 -0.73 -2.96 -1.04
CA HIS A 35 -2.12 -2.94 -0.59
C HIS A 35 -2.25 -3.75 0.68
N ILE A 36 -3.05 -3.28 1.63
CA ILE A 36 -3.42 -4.00 2.85
C ILE A 36 -4.93 -4.11 2.86
N TYR A 37 -5.43 -5.33 2.92
CA TYR A 37 -6.86 -5.61 2.83
C TYR A 37 -7.48 -5.60 4.22
N ASP A 38 -8.72 -5.13 4.34
CA ASP A 38 -9.50 -5.12 5.57
C ASP A 38 -10.06 -6.51 5.88
N HIS A 39 -9.14 -7.44 6.10
CA HIS A 39 -9.42 -8.83 6.41
C HIS A 39 -8.54 -9.30 7.57
N PRO A 40 -8.97 -9.06 8.83
CA PRO A 40 -8.22 -9.49 9.99
C PRO A 40 -8.30 -11.00 10.17
N THR A 41 -7.16 -11.62 10.48
CA THR A 41 -7.03 -13.06 10.72
C THR A 41 -6.29 -13.34 12.02
N LYS A 42 -6.65 -14.43 12.68
CA LYS A 42 -5.98 -14.90 13.92
C LYS A 42 -4.75 -15.74 13.65
N THR A 43 -4.63 -16.24 12.42
CA THR A 43 -3.55 -17.13 11.98
C THR A 43 -2.64 -16.36 11.03
N ARG A 44 -1.33 -16.37 11.30
CA ARG A 44 -0.35 -15.63 10.49
C ARG A 44 -0.27 -16.10 9.04
N ILE A 45 -0.44 -17.40 8.82
CA ILE A 45 -0.42 -18.03 7.50
C ILE A 45 -1.62 -18.98 7.44
N ASP A 46 -2.62 -18.59 6.67
CA ASP A 46 -3.79 -19.41 6.40
C ASP A 46 -3.93 -19.65 4.89
N PRO A 47 -3.70 -20.89 4.40
CA PRO A 47 -3.87 -21.22 3.00
C PRO A 47 -5.29 -21.05 2.46
N SER A 48 -6.34 -21.10 3.30
CA SER A 48 -7.72 -20.94 2.81
C SER A 48 -8.06 -19.50 2.45
N GLU A 49 -7.35 -18.52 2.99
CA GLU A 49 -7.61 -17.10 2.74
C GLU A 49 -7.07 -16.59 1.40
N ARG A 50 -6.33 -17.43 0.66
CA ARG A 50 -5.71 -17.07 -0.64
C ARG A 50 -6.71 -16.57 -1.69
N GLY A 51 -7.94 -17.09 -1.68
CA GLY A 51 -8.99 -16.73 -2.64
C GLY A 51 -9.96 -15.66 -2.15
N SER A 52 -9.96 -15.34 -0.86
CA SER A 52 -10.93 -14.46 -0.20
C SER A 52 -10.52 -12.99 -0.18
N ILE A 53 -9.27 -12.69 -0.59
CA ILE A 53 -8.66 -11.34 -0.57
C ILE A 53 -9.14 -10.49 -1.76
N ASN A 54 -10.46 -10.43 -1.98
CA ASN A 54 -11.12 -9.48 -2.87
C ASN A 54 -11.84 -8.38 -2.08
N GLN A 55 -11.44 -8.17 -0.83
CA GLN A 55 -12.09 -7.26 0.11
C GLN A 55 -11.55 -5.84 -0.01
N SER A 56 -12.30 -4.88 0.53
CA SER A 56 -11.90 -3.47 0.64
C SER A 56 -10.51 -3.32 1.29
N LEU A 57 -9.82 -2.22 1.00
CA LEU A 57 -8.55 -1.90 1.66
C LEU A 57 -8.82 -1.29 3.05
N ILE A 58 -8.02 -1.67 4.05
CA ILE A 58 -8.11 -1.08 5.41
C ILE A 58 -7.58 0.36 5.43
N ILE A 59 -6.58 0.62 4.59
CA ILE A 59 -5.98 1.93 4.38
C ILE A 59 -5.73 2.14 2.89
N PRO A 60 -5.62 3.39 2.42
CA PRO A 60 -5.17 3.67 1.06
C PRO A 60 -3.85 2.95 0.75
N PRO A 61 -3.57 2.63 -0.53
CA PRO A 61 -2.29 2.06 -0.94
C PRO A 61 -1.10 2.86 -0.40
N ILE A 62 -0.10 2.17 0.12
CA ILE A 62 1.07 2.81 0.74
C ILE A 62 2.37 2.46 0.02
N VAL A 63 3.27 3.43 -0.04
CA VAL A 63 4.64 3.25 -0.51
C VAL A 63 5.53 3.00 0.71
N THR A 64 6.26 1.89 0.70
CA THR A 64 7.10 1.45 1.82
C THR A 64 8.41 0.86 1.33
N ASN A 65 9.45 0.92 2.15
CA ASN A 65 10.74 0.27 1.89
C ASN A 65 10.75 -1.19 2.39
N ASN A 66 11.91 -1.85 2.36
CA ASN A 66 12.06 -3.24 2.81
C ASN A 66 12.10 -3.41 4.34
N LYS A 67 12.05 -2.33 5.13
CA LYS A 67 12.24 -2.39 6.58
C LYS A 67 11.20 -3.25 7.28
N GLY A 68 9.96 -3.25 6.80
CA GLY A 68 8.90 -4.11 7.37
C GLY A 68 9.21 -5.61 7.28
N TRP A 69 9.92 -6.06 6.25
CA TRP A 69 10.39 -7.45 6.14
C TRP A 69 11.61 -7.71 7.01
N ILE A 70 12.58 -6.78 7.03
CA ILE A 70 13.81 -6.90 7.84
C ILE A 70 13.48 -6.99 9.34
N ASP A 71 12.54 -6.17 9.81
CA ASP A 71 12.12 -6.12 11.20
C ASP A 71 11.13 -7.26 11.56
N GLY A 72 10.71 -8.07 10.59
CA GLY A 72 9.84 -9.24 10.80
C GLY A 72 8.35 -8.93 10.95
N TYR A 73 7.93 -7.68 10.73
CA TYR A 73 6.51 -7.27 10.69
C TYR A 73 5.78 -7.85 9.48
N PHE A 74 6.47 -7.91 8.34
CA PHE A 74 6.00 -8.53 7.11
C PHE A 74 6.63 -9.90 6.90
N LEU A 75 5.81 -10.86 6.49
CA LEU A 75 6.27 -12.18 6.09
C LEU A 75 5.67 -12.50 4.72
N THR A 76 6.50 -12.82 3.74
CA THR A 76 6.03 -13.26 2.43
C THR A 76 5.39 -14.64 2.56
N VAL A 77 4.12 -14.75 2.16
CA VAL A 77 3.31 -15.96 2.31
C VAL A 77 3.16 -16.69 0.97
N ASP A 78 3.06 -15.92 -0.13
CA ASP A 78 2.80 -16.48 -1.45
C ASP A 78 3.18 -15.53 -2.59
N ASN A 79 3.35 -16.06 -3.80
CA ASN A 79 3.66 -15.31 -5.02
C ASN A 79 2.45 -15.23 -5.97
N ILE A 80 1.35 -14.66 -5.47
CA ILE A 80 0.12 -14.44 -6.25
C ILE A 80 0.33 -13.30 -7.27
N PRO A 81 -0.02 -13.49 -8.56
CA PRO A 81 0.14 -12.46 -9.58
C PRO A 81 -0.75 -11.24 -9.30
N VAL A 82 -0.24 -10.05 -9.62
CA VAL A 82 -0.98 -8.79 -9.56
C VAL A 82 -2.03 -8.77 -10.68
N THR A 83 -3.28 -8.43 -10.34
CA THR A 83 -4.39 -8.39 -11.28
C THR A 83 -4.61 -6.97 -11.82
N ASN A 84 -5.36 -6.84 -12.92
CA ASN A 84 -5.74 -5.51 -13.44
C ASN A 84 -6.57 -4.72 -12.43
N THR A 85 -7.39 -5.39 -11.63
CA THR A 85 -8.18 -4.75 -10.56
C THR A 85 -7.25 -4.12 -9.52
N ASP A 86 -6.21 -4.85 -9.10
CA ASP A 86 -5.20 -4.31 -8.18
C ASP A 86 -4.51 -3.05 -8.75
N LEU A 87 -4.18 -3.05 -10.04
CA LEU A 87 -3.54 -1.91 -10.70
C LEU A 87 -4.48 -0.72 -10.91
N SER A 88 -5.79 -0.96 -10.92
CA SER A 88 -6.81 0.06 -11.15
C SER A 88 -7.14 0.90 -9.91
N ILE A 89 -6.72 0.45 -8.73
CA ILE A 89 -6.94 1.18 -7.48
C ILE A 89 -6.11 2.47 -7.51
N ASP A 90 -6.79 3.60 -7.39
CA ASP A 90 -6.10 4.89 -7.35
C ASP A 90 -5.32 5.04 -6.05
N TYR A 91 -4.10 5.53 -6.19
CA TYR A 91 -3.21 5.83 -5.09
C TYR A 91 -2.71 7.25 -5.28
N GLY A 92 -2.79 8.04 -4.21
CA GLY A 92 -2.67 9.49 -4.25
C GLY A 92 -1.30 10.04 -4.64
N PHE A 93 -0.29 9.22 -4.93
CA PHE A 93 1.08 9.71 -5.12
C PHE A 93 1.23 10.53 -6.42
N TRP A 94 1.55 11.83 -6.28
CA TRP A 94 2.01 12.68 -7.38
C TRP A 94 3.53 12.76 -7.42
N ASP A 95 4.11 12.51 -8.58
CA ASP A 95 5.53 12.77 -8.86
C ASP A 95 5.84 14.25 -9.16
N ILE A 96 4.82 15.12 -9.15
CA ILE A 96 4.92 16.50 -9.63
C ILE A 96 4.85 17.44 -8.44
N ILE A 97 5.96 18.13 -8.14
CA ILE A 97 5.91 19.36 -7.33
C ILE A 97 5.33 20.45 -8.23
N PRO A 98 4.10 20.96 -7.97
CA PRO A 98 3.58 22.05 -8.78
C PRO A 98 4.45 23.31 -8.57
N PRO A 99 4.73 24.09 -9.63
CA PRO A 99 5.48 25.33 -9.49
C PRO A 99 4.76 26.28 -8.51
N ILE A 100 5.52 26.81 -7.56
CA ILE A 100 5.08 27.56 -6.36
C ILE A 100 4.13 28.74 -6.68
N ASN A 101 4.10 29.22 -7.93
CA ASN A 101 3.34 30.40 -8.35
C ASN A 101 1.94 30.12 -8.94
N LYS A 102 1.40 28.89 -8.85
CA LYS A 102 0.03 28.56 -9.32
C LYS A 102 -0.83 27.81 -8.30
N ALA A 103 -0.63 28.05 -7.01
CA ALA A 103 -1.53 27.55 -5.97
C ALA A 103 -2.88 28.28 -6.03
N LYS A 104 -3.74 27.87 -6.97
CA LYS A 104 -5.19 28.02 -6.81
C LYS A 104 -5.58 26.99 -5.75
N PRO A 105 -6.24 27.36 -4.64
CA PRO A 105 -6.63 26.39 -3.64
C PRO A 105 -7.73 25.54 -4.26
N LEU A 106 -7.37 24.39 -4.84
CA LEU A 106 -8.33 23.35 -5.10
C LEU A 106 -8.75 22.85 -3.73
N ALA A 107 -10.04 23.01 -3.45
CA ALA A 107 -10.70 22.57 -2.24
C ALA A 107 -10.56 21.04 -2.12
N CYS A 108 -9.39 20.59 -1.70
CA CYS A 108 -9.17 19.22 -1.30
C CYS A 108 -9.84 19.09 0.07
N VAL A 109 -11.01 18.48 0.07
CA VAL A 109 -11.70 18.06 1.28
C VAL A 109 -10.70 17.27 2.11
N ILE A 110 -10.44 17.79 3.31
CA ILE A 110 -9.49 17.23 4.27
C ILE A 110 -10.09 15.92 4.76
N THR A 111 -9.60 14.78 4.26
CA THR A 111 -9.78 13.49 4.96
C THR A 111 -8.54 13.21 5.81
N PRO A 112 -8.71 12.72 7.04
CA PRO A 112 -7.66 12.69 8.04
C PRO A 112 -6.77 11.47 7.84
N CYS A 113 -5.89 11.49 6.85
CA CYS A 113 -4.84 10.47 6.72
C CYS A 113 -3.54 11.16 6.28
N GLY A 114 -2.46 10.91 7.04
CA GLY A 114 -1.18 11.60 6.94
C GLY A 114 -0.53 11.58 5.56
N PHE A 115 0.26 12.64 5.32
CA PHE A 115 1.11 12.91 4.15
C PHE A 115 0.41 12.81 2.79
N PHE A 116 -0.05 13.99 2.36
CA PHE A 116 -0.55 14.40 1.05
C PHE A 116 -0.23 13.49 -0.13
N LEU A 117 -1.21 13.31 -1.03
CA LEU A 117 -1.24 13.72 -2.45
C LEU A 117 -2.54 13.09 -3.07
N CYS A 118 -3.24 13.75 -4.02
CA CYS A 118 -4.55 13.30 -4.59
C CYS A 118 -4.63 13.52 -6.12
N ARG A 119 -4.84 12.49 -6.96
CA ARG A 119 -4.74 12.51 -8.45
C ARG A 119 -5.77 13.42 -9.17
N ASN A 120 -5.48 13.85 -10.42
CA ASN A 120 -6.24 14.85 -11.23
C ASN A 120 -7.58 14.31 -11.70
#